data_AF-A0A972CWX8-F1
#
_entry.id   AF-A0A972CWX8-F1
#
_cell.length_a   1.000
_cell.length_b   1.000
_cell.length_c   1.000
_cell.angle_alpha   90.00
_cell.angle_beta   90.00
_cell.angle_gamma   90.00
#
_symmetry.space_group_name_H-M   'P 1'
#
loop_
_entity.id
_entity.type
_entity.pdbx_description
1 polymer ?
#
loop_
_entity_poly.entity_id
_entity_poly.type
_entity_poly.pdbx_seq_one_letter_code
_entity_poly.pdbx_strand_id
1 'polypeptide(L)'
;MGKIAPNRIRRRFNTSVPHQKIATDTTEFKYYEVDSKGKMTIRKLYLDPFMDMWNREILSYGISKFPSATNIMKALDEKLQL
;
A
#
# COMPACT_ATOMS: atom_id res chain seq x y z
N MET A 1 22.56 23.82 -4.72
CA MET A 1 21.45 23.97 -5.69
C MET A 1 20.66 22.66 -5.71
N GLY A 2 19.38 22.66 -5.29
CA GLY A 2 18.55 21.46 -5.29
C GLY A 2 18.01 21.12 -6.68
N LYS A 3 18.08 19.86 -7.10
CA LYS A 3 17.46 19.36 -8.34
C LYS A 3 16.05 18.85 -8.03
N ILE A 4 15.04 19.38 -8.74
CA ILE A 4 13.67 18.88 -8.71
C ILE A 4 13.56 17.69 -9.66
N ALA A 5 13.02 16.57 -9.20
CA ALA A 5 12.76 15.41 -10.05
C ALA A 5 11.62 15.69 -11.05
N PRO A 6 11.69 15.17 -12.29
CA PRO A 6 10.64 15.38 -13.28
C PRO A 6 9.34 14.67 -12.89
N ASN A 7 8.20 15.35 -13.00
CA ASN A 7 6.88 14.77 -12.81
C ASN A 7 6.52 13.83 -13.99
N ARG A 8 6.80 12.53 -13.82
CA ARG A 8 6.55 11.49 -14.84
C ARG A 8 5.07 11.15 -15.00
N ILE A 9 4.28 11.21 -13.93
CA ILE A 9 2.88 10.78 -13.93
C ILE A 9 1.95 11.84 -14.52
N ARG A 10 2.16 13.13 -14.25
CA ARG A 10 1.30 14.25 -14.69
C ARG A 10 -0.21 13.98 -14.48
N ARG A 11 -0.58 13.34 -13.36
CA ARG A 11 -1.95 12.87 -13.04
C ARG A 11 -2.59 11.94 -14.10
N ARG A 12 -1.80 11.36 -15.00
CA ARG A 12 -2.28 10.33 -15.95
C ARG A 12 -2.27 8.99 -15.26
N PHE A 13 -3.32 8.70 -14.53
CA PHE A 13 -3.46 7.46 -13.79
C PHE A 13 -3.85 6.28 -14.68
N ASN A 14 -4.77 6.49 -15.63
CA ASN A 14 -5.18 5.45 -16.56
C ASN A 14 -4.07 5.08 -17.55
N THR A 15 -4.04 3.81 -17.96
CA THR A 15 -3.18 3.29 -19.03
C THR A 15 -3.89 2.15 -19.75
N SER A 16 -3.54 1.90 -21.01
CA SER A 16 -3.99 0.74 -21.79
C SER A 16 -3.00 -0.43 -21.75
N VAL A 17 -1.86 -0.25 -21.07
CA VAL A 17 -0.79 -1.25 -20.97
C VAL A 17 -0.82 -1.87 -19.56
N PRO A 18 -1.05 -3.20 -19.44
CA PRO A 18 -1.03 -3.89 -18.15
C PRO A 18 0.28 -3.65 -17.40
N HIS A 19 0.20 -3.51 -16.07
CA HIS A 19 1.33 -3.33 -15.15
C HIS A 19 2.23 -2.10 -15.41
N GLN A 20 1.89 -1.21 -16.35
CA GLN A 20 2.72 -0.03 -16.65
C GLN A 20 2.70 1.00 -15.51
N LYS A 21 1.60 1.06 -14.76
CA LYS A 21 1.41 1.99 -13.66
C LYS A 21 0.78 1.22 -12.51
N ILE A 22 1.55 1.04 -11.46
CA ILE A 22 1.10 0.44 -10.21
C ILE A 22 0.97 1.57 -9.18
N ALA A 23 -0.19 1.66 -8.55
CA ALA A 23 -0.43 2.59 -7.46
C ALA A 23 -0.56 1.80 -6.15
N THR A 24 -0.08 2.38 -5.05
CA THR A 24 -0.36 1.89 -3.70
C THR A 24 -0.93 3.04 -2.88
N ASP A 25 -1.83 2.70 -1.98
CA ASP A 25 -2.33 3.58 -0.92
C ASP A 25 -2.03 2.92 0.44
N THR A 26 -2.01 3.68 1.53
CA THR A 26 -1.88 3.13 2.89
C THR A 26 -3.12 3.45 3.69
N THR A 27 -3.94 2.45 3.98
CA THR A 27 -5.16 2.60 4.78
C THR A 27 -4.91 2.16 6.23
N GLU A 28 -5.15 3.06 7.21
CA GLU A 28 -5.12 2.74 8.65
C GLU A 28 -6.51 2.29 9.14
N PHE A 29 -6.62 1.07 9.64
CA PHE A 29 -7.76 0.54 10.36
C PHE A 29 -7.51 0.57 11.87
N LYS A 30 -8.52 0.95 12.65
CA LYS A 30 -8.53 0.84 14.11
C LYS A 30 -9.45 -0.29 14.54
N TYR A 31 -9.00 -1.13 15.45
CA TYR A 31 -9.79 -2.23 15.98
C TYR A 31 -9.63 -2.32 17.50
N TYR A 32 -10.63 -2.89 18.16
CA TYR A 32 -10.71 -2.94 19.62
C TYR A 32 -10.51 -4.39 20.08
N GLU A 33 -9.59 -4.61 21.01
CA GLU A 33 -9.42 -5.88 21.71
C GLU A 33 -9.81 -5.69 23.18
N VAL A 34 -10.67 -6.58 23.69
CA VAL A 34 -11.05 -6.63 25.11
C VAL A 34 -10.32 -7.80 25.76
N ASP A 35 -9.57 -7.52 26.84
CA ASP A 35 -8.89 -8.58 27.58
C ASP A 35 -9.85 -9.36 28.50
N SER A 36 -9.35 -10.44 29.11
CA SER A 36 -10.13 -11.28 30.03
C SER A 36 -10.58 -10.56 31.31
N LYS A 37 -10.06 -9.35 31.58
CA LYS A 37 -10.44 -8.48 32.70
C LYS A 37 -11.38 -7.35 32.27
N GLY A 38 -11.86 -7.35 31.03
CA GLY A 38 -12.76 -6.34 30.48
C GLY A 38 -12.08 -5.03 30.06
N LYS A 39 -10.74 -4.97 30.04
CA LYS A 39 -10.01 -3.78 29.58
C LYS A 39 -9.99 -3.73 28.06
N MET A 40 -10.53 -2.65 27.51
CA MET A 40 -10.50 -2.38 26.08
C MET A 40 -9.16 -1.73 25.68
N THR A 41 -8.53 -2.25 24.64
CA THR A 41 -7.33 -1.72 24.02
C THR A 41 -7.58 -1.43 22.55
N ILE A 42 -7.17 -0.25 22.09
CA ILE A 42 -7.27 0.13 20.68
C ILE A 42 -5.97 -0.29 20.00
N ARG A 43 -6.09 -1.00 18.90
CA ARG A 43 -4.97 -1.38 18.04
C ARG A 43 -5.18 -0.83 16.63
N LYS A 44 -4.06 -0.80 15.89
CA LYS A 44 -4.01 -0.32 14.52
C LYS A 44 -3.54 -1.43 13.59
N LEU A 45 -4.06 -1.39 12.38
CA LEU A 45 -3.68 -2.24 11.27
C LEU A 45 -3.53 -1.36 10.03
N TYR A 46 -2.52 -1.61 9.23
CA TYR A 46 -2.26 -0.88 7.99
C TYR A 46 -2.39 -1.86 6.84
N LEU A 47 -3.13 -1.45 5.80
CA LEU A 47 -3.31 -2.18 4.56
C LEU A 47 -2.71 -1.37 3.42
N ASP A 48 -1.85 -2.03 2.64
CA ASP A 48 -1.17 -1.44 1.49
C ASP A 48 -1.50 -2.26 0.23
N PRO A 49 -2.56 -1.94 -0.52
CA PRO A 49 -2.89 -2.65 -1.75
C PRO A 49 -2.11 -2.09 -2.94
N PHE A 50 -1.54 -2.98 -3.75
CA PHE A 50 -0.89 -2.63 -5.02
C PHE A 50 -1.86 -2.85 -6.18
N MET A 51 -2.28 -1.76 -6.81
CA MET A 51 -3.31 -1.76 -7.85
C MET A 51 -2.70 -1.49 -9.23
N ASP A 52 -3.05 -2.32 -10.22
CA ASP A 52 -2.79 -2.04 -11.62
C ASP A 52 -3.79 -0.99 -12.13
N MET A 53 -3.28 0.14 -12.63
CA MET A 53 -4.12 1.22 -13.14
C MET A 53 -4.67 0.97 -14.55
N TRP A 54 -4.35 -0.17 -15.18
CA TRP A 54 -4.99 -0.60 -16.43
C TRP A 54 -6.43 -1.09 -16.21
N ASN A 55 -6.61 -2.06 -15.30
CA ASN A 55 -7.89 -2.74 -15.06
C ASN A 55 -8.43 -2.55 -13.62
N ARG A 56 -7.68 -1.86 -12.75
CA ARG A 56 -7.96 -1.67 -11.31
C ARG A 56 -7.91 -2.96 -10.49
N GLU A 57 -7.22 -3.97 -10.99
CA GLU A 57 -6.96 -5.21 -10.25
C GLU A 57 -5.95 -4.96 -9.12
N ILE A 58 -6.21 -5.57 -7.97
CA ILE A 58 -5.23 -5.60 -6.87
C ILE A 58 -4.27 -6.76 -7.12
N LEU A 59 -3.02 -6.44 -7.47
CA LEU A 59 -1.98 -7.42 -7.80
C LEU A 59 -1.44 -8.13 -6.55
N SER A 60 -1.30 -7.36 -5.46
CA SER A 60 -0.83 -7.82 -4.16
C SER A 60 -1.27 -6.86 -3.05
N TYR A 61 -1.13 -7.28 -1.80
CA TYR A 61 -1.40 -6.41 -0.65
C TYR A 61 -0.46 -6.74 0.52
N GLY A 62 -0.08 -5.72 1.28
CA GLY A 62 0.62 -5.84 2.56
C GLY A 62 -0.32 -5.56 3.72
N ILE A 63 -0.20 -6.32 4.82
CA ILE A 63 -0.88 -6.03 6.08
C ILE A 63 0.15 -5.97 7.19
N SER A 64 0.12 -4.90 8.00
CA SER A 64 1.05 -4.73 9.11
C SER A 64 0.39 -4.06 10.33
N LYS A 65 1.01 -4.21 11.50
CA LYS A 65 0.61 -3.48 12.72
C LYS A 65 1.23 -2.08 12.81
N PHE A 66 2.17 -1.77 11.92
CA PHE A 66 2.94 -0.52 11.93
C PHE A 66 3.14 -0.01 10.50
N PRO A 67 3.04 1.30 10.25
CA PRO A 67 3.29 1.85 8.92
C PRO A 67 4.79 1.69 8.60
N SER A 68 5.11 0.95 7.55
CA SER A 68 6.49 0.62 7.24
C SER A 68 6.71 0.50 5.74
N ALA A 69 7.45 1.46 5.19
CA ALA A 69 7.84 1.46 3.78
C ALA A 69 8.61 0.19 3.39
N THR A 70 9.39 -0.40 4.31
CA THR A 70 10.08 -1.67 4.07
C THR A 70 9.12 -2.86 3.91
N ASN A 71 7.99 -2.87 4.62
CA ASN A 71 6.98 -3.93 4.43
C ASN A 71 6.26 -3.77 3.09
N ILE A 72 5.99 -2.52 2.69
CA ILE A 72 5.41 -2.16 1.39
C ILE A 72 6.34 -2.67 0.27
N MET A 73 7.62 -2.29 0.31
CA MET A 73 8.58 -2.69 -0.73
C MET A 73 8.77 -4.20 -0.80
N LYS A 74 8.78 -4.90 0.33
CA LYS A 74 8.89 -6.36 0.35
C LYS A 74 7.68 -7.06 -0.28
N ALA A 75 6.46 -6.60 0.02
CA ALA A 75 5.24 -7.15 -0.58
C ALA A 75 5.14 -6.89 -2.10
N LEU A 76 5.78 -5.82 -2.57
CA LEU A 76 5.93 -5.53 -3.99
C LEU A 76 6.95 -6.48 -4.66
N ASP A 77 8.13 -6.62 -4.08
CA ASP A 77 9.23 -7.45 -4.62
C ASP A 77 8.84 -8.94 -4.69
N GLU A 78 8.19 -9.47 -3.65
CA GLU A 78 7.77 -10.88 -3.59
C GLU A 78 6.79 -11.26 -4.72
N LYS A 79 6.05 -10.28 -5.26
CA LYS A 79 4.98 -10.53 -6.24
C LYS A 79 5.34 -10.15 -7.67
N LEU A 80 6.27 -9.20 -7.87
CA LEU A 80 6.72 -8.78 -9.20
C LEU A 80 7.86 -9.63 -9.78
N GLN A 81 8.47 -10.56 -9.03
CA GLN A 81 9.62 -11.37 -9.48
C GLN A 81 10.71 -10.52 -10.15
N LEU A 82 11.11 -9.40 -9.53
CA LEU A 82 12.32 -8.67 -9.88
C LEU A 82 13.54 -9.24 -9.16
#